data_AF-A0A179S197-F1
#
_entry.id   AF-A0A179S197-F1
#
_cell.length_a   1.000
_cell.length_b   1.000
_cell.length_c   1.000
_cell.angle_alpha   90.00
_cell.angle_beta   90.00
_cell.angle_gamma   90.00
#
_symmetry.space_group_name_H-M   'P 1'
#
loop_
_entity.id
_entity.type
_entity.pdbx_description
1 polymer ?
#
loop_
_entity_poly.entity_id
_entity_poly.type
_entity_poly.pdbx_seq_one_letter_code
_entity_poly.pdbx_strand_id
1 'polypeptide(L)'
;MAANLSLVEAQPSLFNRIAAILTGSTTSAAVSNLLRDVDAETTAAADEARRVEVRALDPLTPASEVEEAQSALIRATFAQKRLAAARERLEARLTTVQAAEREAESARLFGIAKAEHEACVKLLKDRYFPVVKELSEIIERCERADAHNRQQGYSALRRCEDAAFGVGNGYDRSTLASVTRLPNLTMPGHVVYPDPVVSIDWRDPRYGL
;
A
#
# COMPACT_ATOMS: atom_id res chain seq x y z
N MET A 1 -0.52 10.28 55.95
CA MET A 1 -0.51 9.39 54.76
C MET A 1 -1.75 9.67 53.93
N ALA A 2 -1.74 10.73 53.12
CA ALA A 2 -2.86 11.14 52.29
C ALA A 2 -2.32 11.70 50.98
N ALA A 3 -2.21 10.88 49.92
CA ALA A 3 -1.85 11.35 48.58
C ALA A 3 -2.04 10.33 47.42
N ASN A 4 -2.82 9.24 47.55
CA ASN A 4 -2.91 8.22 46.46
C ASN A 4 -4.30 7.99 45.84
N LEU A 5 -5.30 8.84 46.15
CA LEU A 5 -6.68 8.67 45.62
C LEU A 5 -7.05 9.62 44.47
N SER A 6 -6.12 10.44 43.96
CA SER A 6 -6.42 11.50 42.98
C SER A 6 -6.06 11.17 41.52
N LEU A 7 -5.54 9.97 41.23
CA LEU A 7 -5.00 9.63 39.90
C LEU A 7 -5.85 8.62 39.10
N VAL A 8 -7.01 8.22 39.62
CA VAL A 8 -8.07 7.70 38.74
C VAL A 8 -8.76 8.93 38.16
N GLU A 9 -8.06 9.60 37.23
CA GLU A 9 -8.66 10.60 36.36
C GLU A 9 -9.96 10.01 35.82
N ALA A 10 -11.05 10.74 36.01
CA ALA A 10 -12.39 10.33 35.62
C ALA A 10 -12.42 10.04 34.12
N GLN A 11 -12.16 8.79 33.76
CA GLN A 11 -12.23 8.31 32.39
C GLN A 11 -13.58 8.76 31.83
N PRO A 12 -13.60 9.51 30.71
CA PRO A 12 -14.85 9.98 30.15
C PRO A 12 -15.74 8.77 29.90
N SER A 13 -17.00 8.87 30.32
CA SER A 13 -17.95 7.77 30.20
C SER A 13 -17.94 7.20 28.78
N LEU A 14 -18.16 5.89 28.64
CA LEU A 14 -18.16 5.23 27.35
C LEU A 14 -19.07 5.95 26.34
N PHE A 15 -20.23 6.43 26.78
CA PHE A 15 -21.15 7.20 25.94
C PHE A 15 -20.59 8.56 25.50
N ASN A 16 -19.81 9.24 26.34
CA ASN A 16 -19.13 10.48 25.94
C ASN A 16 -18.05 10.19 24.89
N ARG A 17 -17.31 9.08 25.04
CA ARG A 17 -16.32 8.62 24.04
C ARG A 17 -16.99 8.27 22.71
N ILE A 18 -18.12 7.54 22.75
CA ILE A 18 -18.94 7.23 21.57
C ILE A 18 -19.40 8.51 20.89
N ALA A 19 -19.98 9.44 21.64
CA ALA A 19 -20.46 10.71 21.08
C ALA A 19 -19.32 11.49 20.41
N ALA A 20 -18.17 11.59 21.07
CA ALA A 20 -17.00 12.28 20.53
C ALA A 20 -16.49 11.63 19.22
N ILE A 21 -16.44 10.30 19.14
CA ILE A 21 -16.00 9.59 17.94
C ILE A 21 -17.01 9.71 16.77
N LEU A 22 -18.31 9.76 17.09
CA LEU A 22 -19.35 9.90 16.07
C LEU A 22 -19.44 11.31 15.49
N THR A 23 -19.08 12.34 16.26
CA THR A 23 -19.17 13.76 15.81
C THR A 23 -17.83 14.35 15.41
N GLY A 24 -16.72 13.81 15.90
CA GLY A 24 -15.37 14.34 15.67
C GLY A 24 -14.60 13.66 14.52
N SER A 25 -13.44 14.24 14.22
CA SER A 25 -12.40 13.59 13.40
C SER A 25 -11.75 12.47 14.20
N THR A 26 -11.58 11.30 13.60
CA THR A 26 -11.02 10.11 14.24
C THR A 26 -10.34 9.21 13.21
N THR A 27 -9.58 8.23 13.67
CA THR A 27 -8.94 7.21 12.83
C THR A 27 -9.70 5.89 12.90
N SER A 28 -9.55 5.03 11.89
CA SER A 28 -10.18 3.71 11.87
C SER A 28 -9.75 2.86 13.07
N ALA A 29 -8.47 2.95 13.47
CA ALA A 29 -7.94 2.28 14.65
C ALA A 29 -8.64 2.71 15.96
N ALA A 30 -8.90 4.02 16.13
CA ALA A 30 -9.59 4.52 17.31
C ALA A 30 -11.05 4.04 17.37
N VAL A 31 -11.75 4.00 16.22
CA VAL A 31 -13.11 3.45 16.13
C VAL A 31 -13.13 1.96 16.44
N SER A 32 -12.18 1.18 15.90
CA SER A 32 -12.07 -0.26 16.17
C SER A 32 -11.78 -0.57 17.65
N ASN A 33 -10.95 0.23 18.32
CA ASN A 33 -10.74 0.07 19.75
C ASN A 33 -12.01 0.38 20.55
N LEU A 34 -12.74 1.44 20.19
CA LEU A 34 -14.00 1.76 20.84
C LEU A 34 -15.07 0.67 20.62
N LEU A 35 -15.11 0.03 19.45
CA LEU A 35 -16.01 -1.10 19.20
C LEU A 35 -15.74 -2.27 20.16
N ARG A 36 -14.46 -2.59 20.44
CA ARG A 36 -14.10 -3.62 21.42
C ARG A 36 -14.58 -3.26 22.83
N ASP A 37 -14.45 -1.99 23.22
CA ASP A 37 -14.95 -1.51 24.51
C ASP A 37 -16.49 -1.63 24.59
N VAL A 38 -17.19 -1.30 23.49
CA VAL A 38 -18.65 -1.43 23.40
C VAL A 38 -19.10 -2.89 23.46
N ASP A 39 -18.39 -3.80 22.80
CA ASP A 39 -18.69 -5.23 22.86
C ASP A 39 -18.48 -5.77 24.28
N ALA A 40 -17.38 -5.40 24.95
CA ALA A 40 -17.10 -5.79 26.32
C ALA A 40 -18.20 -5.29 27.29
N GLU A 41 -18.61 -4.02 27.18
CA GLU A 41 -19.68 -3.45 28.01
C GLU A 41 -21.04 -4.10 27.70
N THR A 42 -21.30 -4.45 26.43
CA THR A 42 -22.53 -5.15 26.03
C THR A 42 -22.61 -6.53 26.65
N THR A 43 -21.49 -7.28 26.67
CA THR A 43 -21.41 -8.58 27.36
C THR A 43 -21.62 -8.42 28.87
N ALA A 44 -20.97 -7.42 29.50
CA ALA A 44 -21.13 -7.16 30.92
C ALA A 44 -22.59 -6.80 31.29
N ALA A 45 -23.25 -5.95 30.49
CA ALA A 45 -24.66 -5.60 30.69
C ALA A 45 -25.60 -6.81 30.52
N ALA A 46 -25.30 -7.72 29.59
CA ALA A 46 -26.05 -8.94 29.40
C ALA A 46 -25.88 -9.93 30.56
N ASP A 47 -24.66 -10.06 31.10
CA ASP A 47 -24.38 -10.85 32.29
C ASP A 47 -25.13 -10.32 33.51
N GLU A 48 -25.14 -8.99 33.70
CA GLU A 48 -25.86 -8.36 34.80
C GLU A 48 -27.38 -8.54 34.66
N ALA A 49 -27.93 -8.35 33.46
CA ALA A 49 -29.35 -8.59 33.20
C ALA A 49 -29.76 -10.01 33.59
N ARG A 50 -28.95 -11.03 33.21
CA ARG A 50 -29.20 -12.43 33.59
C ARG A 50 -29.14 -12.66 35.10
N ARG A 51 -28.16 -12.10 35.81
CA ARG A 51 -28.02 -12.24 37.27
C ARG A 51 -29.22 -11.65 38.01
N VAL A 52 -29.64 -10.46 37.58
CA VAL A 52 -30.78 -9.74 38.16
C VAL A 52 -32.09 -10.46 37.86
N GLU A 53 -32.26 -11.01 36.65
CA GLU A 53 -33.43 -11.80 36.28
C GLU A 53 -33.56 -13.06 37.15
N VAL A 54 -32.47 -13.82 37.35
CA VAL A 54 -32.48 -14.99 38.25
C VAL A 54 -32.91 -14.60 39.66
N ARG A 55 -32.42 -13.47 40.19
CA ARG A 55 -32.81 -12.98 41.52
C ARG A 55 -34.28 -12.57 41.58
N ALA A 56 -34.78 -11.88 40.55
CA ALA A 56 -36.16 -11.41 40.48
C ALA A 56 -37.19 -12.57 40.39
N LEU A 57 -36.78 -13.72 39.86
CA LEU A 57 -37.63 -14.91 39.69
C LEU A 57 -37.51 -15.93 40.83
N ASP A 58 -36.65 -15.68 41.83
CA ASP A 58 -36.49 -16.57 42.98
C ASP A 58 -37.66 -16.37 43.98
N PRO A 59 -38.47 -17.42 44.26
CA PRO A 59 -39.62 -17.33 45.17
C PRO A 59 -39.24 -17.07 46.63
N LEU A 60 -37.96 -17.25 47.00
CA LEU A 60 -37.47 -16.96 48.34
C LEU A 60 -37.03 -15.50 48.52
N THR A 61 -36.95 -14.73 47.43
CA THR A 61 -36.55 -13.32 47.47
C THR A 61 -37.68 -12.46 48.05
N PRO A 62 -37.40 -11.59 49.03
CA PRO A 62 -38.39 -10.65 49.58
C PRO A 62 -38.96 -9.71 48.50
N ALA A 63 -40.23 -9.32 48.64
CA ALA A 63 -40.91 -8.48 47.65
C ALA A 63 -40.19 -7.15 47.34
N SER A 64 -39.58 -6.51 48.36
CA SER A 64 -38.80 -5.28 48.15
C SER A 64 -37.56 -5.49 47.28
N GLU A 65 -36.88 -6.62 47.43
CA GLU A 65 -35.71 -6.96 46.61
C GLU A 65 -36.12 -7.33 45.17
N VAL A 66 -37.32 -7.90 44.98
CA VAL A 66 -37.88 -8.16 43.65
C VAL A 66 -38.11 -6.86 42.88
N GLU A 67 -38.67 -5.82 43.51
CA GLU A 67 -38.90 -4.51 42.86
C GLU A 67 -37.58 -3.83 42.46
N GLU A 68 -36.56 -3.90 43.33
CA GLU A 68 -35.21 -3.41 43.02
C GLU A 68 -34.58 -4.17 41.85
N ALA A 69 -34.71 -5.49 41.84
CA ALA A 69 -34.23 -6.35 40.76
C ALA A 69 -34.95 -6.03 39.44
N GLN A 70 -36.28 -5.86 39.44
CA GLN A 70 -37.01 -5.45 38.23
C GLN A 70 -36.51 -4.11 37.68
N SER A 71 -36.31 -3.12 38.57
CA SER A 71 -35.77 -1.82 38.17
C SER A 71 -34.36 -1.93 37.58
N ALA A 72 -33.51 -2.77 38.18
CA ALA A 72 -32.16 -3.04 37.66
C ALA A 72 -32.19 -3.75 36.30
N LEU A 73 -33.10 -4.72 36.09
CA LEU A 73 -33.29 -5.42 34.82
C LEU A 73 -33.72 -4.46 33.71
N ILE A 74 -34.67 -3.56 33.98
CA ILE A 74 -35.09 -2.54 33.01
C ILE A 74 -33.92 -1.62 32.62
N ARG A 75 -33.10 -1.20 33.60
CA ARG A 75 -31.90 -0.39 33.32
C ARG A 75 -30.88 -1.15 32.47
N ALA A 76 -30.58 -2.41 32.82
CA ALA A 76 -29.61 -3.23 32.10
C ALA A 76 -30.07 -3.52 30.66
N THR A 77 -31.34 -3.88 30.46
CA THR A 77 -31.90 -4.11 29.11
C THR A 77 -31.92 -2.84 28.27
N PHE A 78 -32.21 -1.68 28.87
CA PHE A 78 -32.12 -0.39 28.17
C PHE A 78 -30.67 -0.06 27.78
N ALA A 79 -29.72 -0.27 28.68
CA ALA A 79 -28.29 -0.07 28.40
C ALA A 79 -27.82 -0.97 27.24
N GLN A 80 -28.22 -2.24 27.23
CA GLN A 80 -27.93 -3.17 26.15
C GLN A 80 -28.47 -2.70 24.80
N LYS A 81 -29.74 -2.27 24.73
CA LYS A 81 -30.33 -1.72 23.49
C LYS A 81 -29.60 -0.49 23.00
N ARG A 82 -29.20 0.39 23.93
CA ARG A 82 -28.45 1.61 23.60
C ARG A 82 -27.04 1.31 23.09
N LEU A 83 -26.35 0.33 23.68
CA LEU A 83 -25.03 -0.13 23.22
C LEU A 83 -25.11 -0.82 21.86
N ALA A 84 -26.14 -1.62 21.62
CA ALA A 84 -26.38 -2.23 20.31
C ALA A 84 -26.57 -1.17 19.21
N ALA A 85 -27.40 -0.14 19.46
CA ALA A 85 -27.58 0.97 18.54
C ALA A 85 -26.29 1.81 18.35
N ALA A 86 -25.50 1.97 19.41
CA ALA A 86 -24.20 2.64 19.31
C ALA A 86 -23.21 1.84 18.46
N ARG A 87 -23.17 0.51 18.61
CA ARG A 87 -22.33 -0.39 17.84
C ARG A 87 -22.62 -0.29 16.35
N GLU A 88 -23.89 -0.37 15.95
CA GLU A 88 -24.29 -0.25 14.53
C GLU A 88 -23.79 1.07 13.92
N ARG A 89 -23.94 2.18 14.65
CA ARG A 89 -23.44 3.49 14.22
C ARG A 89 -21.91 3.55 14.13
N LEU A 90 -21.21 2.90 15.05
CA LEU A 90 -19.75 2.82 15.05
C LEU A 90 -19.22 1.95 13.89
N GLU A 91 -19.89 0.86 13.54
CA GLU A 91 -19.55 0.01 12.38
C GLU A 91 -19.70 0.79 11.06
N ALA A 92 -20.82 1.52 10.92
CA ALA A 92 -21.01 2.42 9.78
C ALA A 92 -19.90 3.49 9.72
N ARG A 93 -19.59 4.12 10.86
CA ARG A 93 -18.52 5.13 10.97
C ARG A 93 -17.15 4.55 10.62
N LEU A 94 -16.83 3.34 11.09
CA LEU A 94 -15.57 2.66 10.80
C LEU A 94 -15.40 2.47 9.29
N THR A 95 -16.45 2.02 8.61
CA THR A 95 -16.43 1.83 7.15
C THR A 95 -16.14 3.14 6.41
N THR A 96 -16.80 4.24 6.82
CA THR A 96 -16.56 5.57 6.23
C THR A 96 -15.13 6.06 6.47
N VAL A 97 -14.61 5.93 7.70
CA VAL A 97 -13.26 6.39 8.04
C VAL A 97 -12.20 5.56 7.31
N GLN A 98 -12.37 4.25 7.20
CA GLN A 98 -11.46 3.38 6.44
C GLN A 98 -11.42 3.73 4.96
N ALA A 99 -12.57 4.05 4.36
CA ALA A 99 -12.63 4.48 2.97
C ALA A 99 -11.85 5.79 2.77
N ALA A 100 -12.05 6.77 3.64
CA ALA A 100 -11.35 8.06 3.59
C ALA A 100 -9.82 7.91 3.79
N GLU A 101 -9.39 7.05 4.72
CA GLU A 101 -7.96 6.77 4.93
C GLU A 101 -7.31 6.11 3.71
N ARG A 102 -7.98 5.14 3.08
CA ARG A 102 -7.48 4.50 1.85
C ARG A 102 -7.41 5.46 0.68
N GLU A 103 -8.41 6.32 0.52
CA GLU A 103 -8.41 7.34 -0.52
C GLU A 103 -7.25 8.33 -0.33
N ALA A 104 -7.02 8.80 0.90
CA ALA A 104 -5.91 9.68 1.24
C ALA A 104 -4.55 9.03 0.94
N GLU A 105 -4.38 7.76 1.30
CA GLU A 105 -3.13 7.03 1.01
C GLU A 105 -2.94 6.79 -0.49
N SER A 106 -4.00 6.43 -1.21
CA SER A 106 -3.98 6.28 -2.67
C SER A 106 -3.58 7.59 -3.35
N ALA A 107 -4.16 8.72 -2.93
CA ALA A 107 -3.81 10.04 -3.46
C ALA A 107 -2.35 10.40 -3.19
N ARG A 108 -1.83 10.07 -2.00
CA ARG A 108 -0.42 10.27 -1.63
C ARG A 108 0.52 9.47 -2.52
N LEU A 109 0.25 8.17 -2.70
CA LEU A 109 1.06 7.28 -3.53
C LEU A 109 1.00 7.69 -5.01
N PHE A 110 -0.18 8.05 -5.50
CA PHE A 110 -0.35 8.58 -6.85
C PHE A 110 0.47 9.85 -7.08
N GLY A 111 0.48 10.77 -6.11
CA GLY A 111 1.29 11.99 -6.19
C GLY A 111 2.79 11.70 -6.35
N ILE A 112 3.32 10.73 -5.59
CA ILE A 112 4.72 10.29 -5.69
C ILE A 112 5.00 9.67 -7.07
N ALA A 113 4.16 8.74 -7.51
CA ALA A 113 4.32 8.06 -8.79
C ALA A 113 4.24 9.04 -9.97
N LYS A 114 3.34 10.03 -9.90
CA LYS A 114 3.21 11.09 -10.90
C LYS A 114 4.47 11.94 -10.99
N ALA A 115 5.03 12.35 -9.85
CA ALA A 115 6.26 13.15 -9.82
C ALA A 115 7.45 12.40 -10.45
N GLU A 116 7.59 11.10 -10.14
CA GLU A 116 8.63 10.25 -10.73
C GLU A 116 8.43 10.06 -12.25
N HIS A 117 7.18 9.86 -12.68
CA HIS A 117 6.83 9.78 -14.10
C HIS A 117 7.20 11.08 -14.84
N GLU A 118 6.85 12.24 -14.28
CA GLU A 118 7.19 13.54 -14.86
C GLU A 118 8.71 13.77 -14.93
N ALA A 119 9.46 13.35 -13.90
CA ALA A 119 10.91 13.38 -13.90
C ALA A 119 11.51 12.50 -15.01
N CYS A 120 11.01 11.27 -15.18
CA CYS A 120 11.40 10.38 -16.27
C CYS A 120 11.09 10.97 -17.65
N VAL A 121 9.89 11.53 -17.84
CA VAL A 121 9.49 12.19 -19.09
C VAL A 121 10.41 13.36 -19.41
N LYS A 122 10.76 14.16 -18.41
CA LYS A 122 11.72 15.27 -18.57
C LYS A 122 13.10 14.74 -18.96
N LEU A 123 13.60 13.71 -18.28
CA LEU A 123 14.89 13.10 -18.60
C LEU A 123 14.94 12.61 -20.05
N LEU A 124 13.87 11.96 -20.52
CA LEU A 124 13.76 11.55 -21.91
C LEU A 124 13.81 12.75 -22.86
N LYS A 125 13.02 13.79 -22.62
CA LYS A 125 13.03 15.00 -23.48
C LYS A 125 14.40 15.67 -23.51
N ASP A 126 15.06 15.77 -22.36
CA ASP A 126 16.30 16.51 -22.21
C ASP A 126 17.52 15.73 -22.70
N ARG A 127 17.52 14.39 -22.60
CA ARG A 127 18.71 13.55 -22.86
C ARG A 127 18.58 12.62 -24.06
N TYR A 128 17.38 12.15 -24.39
CA TYR A 128 17.22 11.14 -25.43
C TYR A 128 17.64 11.68 -26.81
N PHE A 129 17.10 12.83 -27.23
CA PHE A 129 17.40 13.37 -28.56
C PHE A 129 18.88 13.74 -28.75
N PRO A 130 19.56 14.42 -27.78
CA PRO A 130 21.00 14.66 -27.89
C PRO A 130 21.81 13.37 -28.01
N VAL A 131 21.52 12.37 -27.17
CA VAL A 131 22.26 11.09 -27.19
C VAL A 131 22.02 10.33 -28.51
N VAL A 132 20.79 10.30 -29.02
CA VAL A 132 20.49 9.70 -30.32
C VAL A 132 21.25 10.41 -31.43
N LYS A 133 21.31 11.74 -31.41
CA LYS A 133 22.08 12.52 -32.39
C LYS A 133 23.56 12.18 -32.33
N GLU A 134 24.16 12.20 -31.15
CA GLU A 134 25.57 11.84 -30.95
C GLU A 134 25.86 10.41 -31.44
N LEU A 135 24.97 9.47 -31.14
CA LEU A 135 25.08 8.09 -31.58
C LEU A 135 24.99 7.98 -33.11
N SER A 136 24.05 8.69 -33.74
CA SER A 136 23.93 8.75 -35.20
C SER A 136 25.20 9.31 -35.85
N GLU A 137 25.78 10.38 -35.32
CA GLU A 137 27.03 10.97 -35.83
C GLU A 137 28.22 10.00 -35.73
N ILE A 138 28.29 9.22 -34.64
CA ILE A 138 29.31 8.17 -34.48
C ILE A 138 29.12 7.07 -35.52
N ILE A 139 27.90 6.57 -35.69
CA ILE A 139 27.58 5.51 -36.66
C ILE A 139 27.92 5.97 -38.08
N GLU A 140 27.49 7.16 -38.50
CA GLU A 140 27.79 7.72 -39.82
C GLU A 140 29.30 7.88 -40.06
N ARG A 141 30.06 8.25 -39.03
CA ARG A 141 31.52 8.35 -39.12
C ARG A 141 32.18 6.98 -39.30
N CYS A 142 31.73 5.97 -38.55
CA CYS A 142 32.18 4.59 -38.71
C CYS A 142 31.87 4.06 -40.11
N GLU A 143 30.64 4.26 -40.60
CA GLU A 143 30.24 3.82 -41.94
C GLU A 143 31.08 4.46 -43.06
N ARG A 144 31.38 5.76 -42.94
CA ARG A 144 32.29 6.45 -43.88
C ARG A 144 33.70 5.87 -43.86
N ALA A 145 34.25 5.60 -42.67
CA ALA A 145 35.58 5.01 -42.52
C ALA A 145 35.64 3.59 -43.11
N ASP A 146 34.65 2.75 -42.78
CA ASP A 146 34.50 1.42 -43.35
C ASP A 146 34.37 1.44 -44.88
N ALA A 147 33.55 2.35 -45.42
CA ALA A 147 33.37 2.51 -46.86
C ALA A 147 34.67 2.93 -47.56
N HIS A 148 35.41 3.87 -46.96
CA HIS A 148 36.72 4.29 -47.45
C HIS A 148 37.72 3.12 -47.47
N ASN A 149 37.81 2.36 -46.38
CA ASN A 149 38.70 1.19 -46.29
C ASN A 149 38.35 0.12 -47.34
N ARG A 150 37.06 -0.11 -47.61
CA ARG A 150 36.61 -1.00 -48.68
C ARG A 150 37.05 -0.51 -50.06
N GLN A 151 36.92 0.78 -50.35
CA GLN A 151 37.34 1.36 -51.63
C GLN A 151 38.85 1.26 -51.86
N GLN A 152 39.65 1.36 -50.80
CA GLN A 152 41.11 1.21 -50.86
C GLN A 152 41.60 -0.25 -50.85
N GLY A 153 40.71 -1.22 -50.69
CA GLY A 153 41.07 -2.64 -50.61
C GLY A 153 41.73 -3.06 -49.28
N TYR A 154 41.59 -2.26 -48.21
CA TYR A 154 42.15 -2.54 -46.89
C TYR A 154 41.32 -3.58 -46.12
N SER A 155 41.24 -4.81 -46.64
CA SER A 155 40.44 -5.90 -46.07
C SER A 155 40.95 -6.45 -44.73
N ALA A 156 42.19 -6.16 -44.37
CA ALA A 156 42.76 -6.55 -43.07
C ALA A 156 42.29 -5.67 -41.90
N LEU A 157 41.77 -4.46 -42.17
CA LEU A 157 41.20 -3.62 -41.15
C LEU A 157 39.80 -4.13 -40.77
N ARG A 158 39.62 -4.39 -39.48
CA ARG A 158 38.31 -4.74 -38.92
C ARG A 158 37.39 -3.54 -39.01
N ARG A 159 36.07 -3.79 -39.10
CA ARG A 159 35.07 -2.73 -39.05
C ARG A 159 35.18 -1.97 -37.74
N CYS A 160 34.85 -0.69 -37.78
CA CYS A 160 34.95 0.16 -36.58
C CYS A 160 34.17 -0.40 -35.39
N GLU A 161 32.98 -0.98 -35.62
CA GLU A 161 32.15 -1.58 -34.57
C GLU A 161 32.79 -2.85 -34.00
N ASP A 162 33.30 -3.74 -34.86
CA ASP A 162 33.95 -5.00 -34.43
C ASP A 162 35.21 -4.73 -33.59
N ALA A 163 35.96 -3.68 -33.96
CA ALA A 163 37.13 -3.23 -33.24
C ALA A 163 36.76 -2.59 -31.89
N ALA A 164 35.75 -1.72 -31.86
CA ALA A 164 35.31 -1.02 -30.66
C ALA A 164 34.70 -1.96 -29.61
N PHE A 165 33.93 -2.96 -30.05
CA PHE A 165 33.25 -3.90 -29.15
C PHE A 165 34.02 -5.21 -28.91
N GLY A 166 35.22 -5.35 -29.49
CA GLY A 166 36.03 -6.57 -29.34
C GLY A 166 35.40 -7.83 -29.96
N VAL A 167 34.41 -7.66 -30.84
CA VAL A 167 33.61 -8.75 -31.42
C VAL A 167 34.36 -9.35 -32.61
N GLY A 168 34.97 -10.53 -32.43
CA GLY A 168 35.76 -11.20 -33.47
C GLY A 168 35.01 -11.37 -34.81
N ASN A 169 35.74 -11.55 -35.92
CA ASN A 169 35.23 -11.61 -37.31
C ASN A 169 34.25 -12.77 -37.63
N GLY A 170 33.67 -13.43 -36.62
CA GLY A 170 32.74 -14.56 -36.77
C GLY A 170 31.46 -14.46 -35.93
N TYR A 171 31.19 -13.32 -35.29
CA TYR A 171 29.93 -13.15 -34.56
C TYR A 171 28.79 -12.78 -35.50
N ASP A 172 27.66 -13.45 -35.32
CA ASP A 172 26.41 -13.13 -35.99
C ASP A 172 25.93 -11.73 -35.55
N ARG A 173 25.57 -10.89 -36.53
CA ARG A 173 25.03 -9.53 -36.34
C ARG A 173 23.81 -9.50 -35.41
N SER A 174 23.09 -10.61 -35.32
CA SER A 174 21.99 -10.79 -34.35
C SER A 174 22.44 -10.58 -32.89
N THR A 175 23.70 -10.86 -32.59
CA THR A 175 24.30 -10.72 -31.25
C THR A 175 24.56 -9.25 -30.87
N LEU A 176 24.96 -8.40 -31.81
CA LEU A 176 25.13 -6.97 -31.53
C LEU A 176 23.79 -6.28 -31.30
N ALA A 177 22.75 -6.66 -32.05
CA ALA A 177 21.38 -6.19 -31.82
C ALA A 177 20.83 -6.66 -30.46
N SER A 178 21.14 -7.88 -30.02
CA SER A 178 20.72 -8.38 -28.71
C SER A 178 21.51 -7.76 -27.55
N VAL A 179 22.79 -7.45 -27.75
CA VAL A 179 23.67 -6.85 -26.71
C VAL A 179 23.45 -5.35 -26.55
N THR A 180 23.23 -4.61 -27.64
CA THR A 180 23.01 -3.15 -27.58
C THR A 180 21.59 -2.76 -27.18
N ARG A 181 20.64 -3.73 -27.12
CA ARG A 181 19.23 -3.53 -26.75
C ARG A 181 18.58 -2.32 -27.40
N LEU A 182 19.05 -1.92 -28.58
CA LEU A 182 18.41 -0.87 -29.34
C LEU A 182 17.03 -1.41 -29.76
N PRO A 183 15.97 -0.61 -29.62
CA PRO A 183 14.65 -1.04 -30.00
C PRO A 183 14.65 -1.42 -31.49
N ASN A 184 13.97 -2.51 -31.82
CA ASN A 184 13.81 -2.90 -33.22
C ASN A 184 12.93 -1.88 -33.93
N LEU A 185 13.56 -0.89 -34.58
CA LEU A 185 12.87 0.21 -35.28
C LEU A 185 12.15 -0.22 -36.57
N THR A 186 12.26 -1.48 -36.98
CA THR A 186 11.61 -1.99 -38.21
C THR A 186 10.17 -2.45 -37.99
N MET A 187 9.68 -2.55 -36.74
CA MET A 187 8.28 -2.83 -36.45
C MET A 187 7.49 -1.54 -36.20
N PRO A 188 6.57 -1.14 -37.12
CA PRO A 188 5.73 0.02 -36.89
C PRO A 188 4.77 -0.25 -35.73
N GLY A 189 4.82 0.60 -34.70
CA GLY A 189 3.85 0.65 -33.61
C GLY A 189 4.24 -0.04 -32.29
N HIS A 190 5.36 -0.76 -32.23
CA HIS A 190 5.81 -1.41 -31.00
C HIS A 190 7.31 -1.25 -30.78
N VAL A 191 7.69 -0.37 -29.83
CA VAL A 191 9.02 -0.42 -29.21
C VAL A 191 9.04 -1.63 -28.27
N VAL A 192 9.24 -2.82 -28.83
CA VAL A 192 9.53 -4.01 -28.03
C VAL A 192 10.99 -3.88 -27.60
N TYR A 193 11.21 -3.38 -26.39
CA TYR A 193 12.45 -3.68 -25.71
C TYR A 193 12.51 -5.21 -25.59
N PRO A 194 13.64 -5.85 -25.92
CA PRO A 194 13.78 -7.27 -25.63
C PRO A 194 13.48 -7.47 -24.15
N ASP A 195 12.61 -8.43 -23.84
CA ASP A 195 12.30 -8.81 -22.46
C ASP A 195 13.63 -8.94 -21.72
N PRO A 196 13.81 -8.28 -20.55
CA PRO A 196 15.02 -8.49 -19.78
C PRO A 196 15.13 -9.99 -19.60
N VAL A 197 16.20 -10.59 -20.15
CA VAL A 197 16.45 -12.02 -19.94
C VAL A 197 16.29 -12.25 -18.45
N VAL A 198 15.24 -13.03 -18.18
CA VAL A 198 14.62 -13.40 -16.93
C VAL A 198 15.46 -13.08 -15.70
N SER A 199 14.84 -12.38 -14.75
CA SER A 199 15.21 -12.31 -13.34
C SER A 199 16.25 -13.34 -12.92
N ILE A 200 17.43 -12.87 -12.48
CA ILE A 200 18.29 -13.69 -11.62
C ILE A 200 17.41 -14.15 -10.46
N ASP A 201 17.03 -15.42 -10.45
CA ASP A 201 16.42 -16.02 -9.29
C ASP A 201 17.53 -16.11 -8.25
N TRP A 202 17.54 -15.16 -7.31
CA TRP A 202 18.49 -15.13 -6.20
C TRP A 202 18.34 -16.36 -5.26
N ARG A 203 17.42 -17.28 -5.55
CA ARG A 203 17.28 -18.59 -4.92
C ARG A 203 17.96 -19.73 -5.67
N ASP A 204 18.60 -19.48 -6.83
CA ASP A 204 19.39 -20.50 -7.54
C ASP A 204 20.65 -20.84 -6.72
N PRO A 205 20.81 -22.08 -6.22
CA PRO A 205 21.92 -22.48 -5.36
C PRO A 205 23.28 -22.48 -6.07
N ARG A 206 23.33 -22.26 -7.39
CA ARG A 206 24.59 -22.14 -8.14
C ARG A 206 25.33 -20.82 -7.92
N TYR A 207 24.70 -19.84 -7.29
CA TYR A 207 25.29 -18.51 -7.02
C TYR A 207 25.34 -18.13 -5.53
N GLY A 208 25.19 -19.10 -4.63
CA GLY A 208 25.34 -18.89 -3.17
C GLY A 208 26.79 -19.09 -2.69
N LEU A 209 27.26 -18.14 -1.88
CA LEU A 209 28.37 -18.31 -0.93
C LEU A 209 28.06 -19.41 0.10
#